data_AF-A0A3D1IK34-F1
#
_entry.id   AF-A0A3D1IK34-F1
#
_cell.length_a   1.000
_cell.length_b   1.000
_cell.length_c   1.000
_cell.angle_alpha   90.00
_cell.angle_beta   90.00
_cell.angle_gamma   90.00
#
_symmetry.space_group_name_H-M   'P 1'
#
loop_
_entity.id
_entity.type
_entity.pdbx_description
1 polymer ?
#
loop_
_entity_poly.entity_id
_entity_poly.type
_entity_poly.pdbx_seq_one_letter_code
_entity_poly.pdbx_strand_id
1 'polypeptide(L)'
;VTGYDHLLFLVGVIFFLYRLRDVVLYVSLFTLGHSLTLLIGVLADVSVNAYVIDAIIGLSVVYKGFENINGFERLFHVKPNTRIAVLVFGLFHGLGL
;
A
#
# COMPACT_ATOMS: atom_id res chain seq x y z
N VAL A 1 -14.93 0.14 -12.61
CA VAL A 1 -13.56 0.53 -12.99
C VAL A 1 -12.69 -0.71 -12.81
N THR A 2 -11.85 -1.04 -13.79
CA THR A 2 -11.30 -2.38 -13.99
C THR A 2 -10.20 -2.71 -12.98
N GLY A 3 -10.37 -3.76 -12.15
CA GLY A 3 -9.48 -4.19 -11.04
C GLY A 3 -8.06 -4.65 -11.41
N TYR A 4 -7.48 -4.13 -12.49
CA TYR A 4 -6.11 -4.39 -12.91
C TYR A 4 -5.09 -3.75 -11.96
N ASP A 5 -5.47 -2.65 -11.31
CA ASP A 5 -4.75 -2.00 -10.20
C ASP A 5 -4.53 -2.98 -9.02
N HIS A 6 -5.56 -3.74 -8.64
CA HIS A 6 -5.46 -4.80 -7.63
C HIS A 6 -4.56 -5.95 -8.06
N LEU A 7 -4.67 -6.38 -9.33
CA LEU A 7 -3.82 -7.44 -9.87
C LEU A 7 -2.36 -7.00 -9.94
N LEU A 8 -2.07 -5.76 -10.34
CA LEU A 8 -0.72 -5.21 -10.39
C LEU A 8 -0.14 -5.01 -8.99
N PHE A 9 -0.95 -4.60 -8.00
CA PHE A 9 -0.55 -4.59 -6.59
C PHE A 9 -0.18 -5.99 -6.10
N LEU A 10 -1.02 -6.99 -6.37
CA LEU A 10 -0.79 -8.38 -5.99
C LEU A 10 0.49 -8.94 -6.64
N VAL A 11 0.69 -8.68 -7.94
CA VAL A 11 1.91 -9.06 -8.67
C VAL A 11 3.14 -8.37 -8.07
N GLY A 12 3.05 -7.08 -7.74
CA GLY A 12 4.11 -6.37 -7.03
C GLY A 12 4.46 -7.01 -5.69
N VAL A 13 3.46 -7.33 -4.87
CA VAL A 13 3.67 -8.00 -3.57
C VAL A 13 4.32 -9.39 -3.75
N ILE A 14 3.89 -10.17 -4.74
CA ILE A 14 4.40 -11.53 -4.99
C ILE A 14 5.84 -11.52 -5.53
N PHE A 15 6.17 -10.63 -6.46
CA PHE A 15 7.49 -10.61 -7.11
C PHE A 15 8.57 -9.88 -6.29
N PHE A 16 8.20 -8.91 -5.46
CA PHE A 16 9.19 -8.06 -4.78
C PHE A 16 9.60 -8.55 -3.38
N LEU A 17 8.84 -9.46 -2.76
CA LEU A 17 9.10 -9.89 -1.38
C LEU A 17 9.75 -11.27 -1.30
N TYR A 18 11.08 -11.29 -1.29
CA TYR A 18 11.91 -12.50 -1.21
C TYR A 18 11.89 -13.21 0.17
N ARG A 19 11.28 -12.60 1.20
CA ARG A 19 11.13 -13.16 2.55
C ARG A 19 9.65 -13.28 2.93
N LEU A 20 9.16 -14.53 3.00
CA LEU A 20 7.78 -14.86 3.36
C LEU A 20 7.31 -14.20 4.68
N ARG A 21 8.19 -14.04 5.68
CA ARG A 21 7.85 -13.35 6.93
C ARG A 21 7.46 -11.89 6.72
N ASP A 22 8.19 -11.18 5.86
CA ASP A 22 7.93 -9.77 5.59
C ASP A 22 6.67 -9.63 4.72
N VAL A 23 6.44 -10.56 3.78
CA VAL A 23 5.19 -10.63 2.99
C VAL A 23 3.98 -10.68 3.92
N VAL A 24 3.95 -11.66 4.83
CA VAL A 24 2.81 -11.89 5.71
C VAL A 24 2.55 -10.67 6.59
N LEU A 25 3.61 -10.03 7.11
CA LEU A 25 3.49 -8.86 7.96
C LEU A 25 2.94 -7.65 7.18
N TYR A 26 3.45 -7.38 5.98
CA TYR A 26 2.98 -6.26 5.15
C TYR A 26 1.57 -6.47 4.62
N VAL A 27 1.24 -7.67 4.14
CA VAL A 27 -0.11 -8.01 3.70
C VAL A 27 -1.09 -7.86 4.86
N SER A 28 -0.75 -8.33 6.06
CA SER A 28 -1.62 -8.18 7.23
C SER A 28 -1.85 -6.72 7.59
N LEU A 29 -0.80 -5.89 7.63
CA LEU A 29 -0.92 -4.45 7.90
C LEU A 29 -1.78 -3.74 6.85
N PHE A 30 -1.58 -4.08 5.58
CA PHE A 30 -2.35 -3.51 4.47
C PHE A 30 -3.83 -3.89 4.59
N THR A 31 -4.13 -5.18 4.79
CA THR A 31 -5.51 -5.68 4.93
C THR A 31 -6.21 -5.08 6.14
N LEU A 32 -5.50 -4.89 7.26
CA LEU A 32 -6.04 -4.21 8.45
C LEU A 32 -6.37 -2.75 8.16
N GLY A 33 -5.44 -2.00 7.56
CA GLY A 33 -5.67 -0.60 7.18
C GLY A 33 -6.86 -0.48 6.23
N HIS A 34 -6.88 -1.30 5.18
CA HIS A 34 -7.92 -1.33 4.16
C HIS A 34 -9.30 -1.61 4.76
N SER A 35 -9.42 -2.68 5.54
CA SER A 35 -10.68 -3.06 6.19
C SER A 35 -11.18 -1.99 7.14
N LEU A 36 -10.28 -1.32 7.88
CA LEU A 36 -10.65 -0.26 8.81
C LEU A 36 -11.21 0.95 8.07
N THR A 37 -10.58 1.36 6.97
CA THR A 37 -11.07 2.50 6.18
C THR A 37 -12.33 2.19 5.39
N LEU A 38 -12.56 0.95 4.98
CA LEU A 38 -13.85 0.53 4.44
C LEU A 38 -14.95 0.60 5.50
N LEU A 39 -14.67 0.11 6.71
CA LEU A 39 -15.62 0.16 7.82
C LEU A 39 -16.00 1.62 8.15
N ILE A 40 -15.00 2.50 8.23
CA ILE A 40 -15.19 3.93 8.50
C ILE A 40 -15.90 4.61 7.32
N GLY A 41 -15.49 4.33 6.07
CA GLY A 41 -16.08 4.90 4.86
C GLY A 41 -17.57 4.60 4.76
N VAL A 42 -17.97 3.36 5.08
CA VAL A 42 -19.38 2.94 5.10
C VAL A 42 -20.14 3.56 6.28
N LEU A 43 -19.55 3.60 7.49
CA LEU A 43 -20.23 4.14 8.68
C LEU A 43 -20.37 5.67 8.67
N ALA A 44 -19.44 6.37 8.02
CA ALA A 44 -19.38 7.83 7.99
C ALA A 44 -19.86 8.44 6.66
N ASP A 45 -20.35 7.62 5.71
CA ASP A 45 -20.81 8.04 4.37
C ASP A 45 -19.75 8.89 3.62
N VAL A 46 -18.47 8.57 3.83
CA VAL A 46 -17.36 9.34 3.26
C VAL A 46 -17.11 8.86 1.85
N SER A 47 -17.46 9.69 0.86
CA SER A 47 -17.10 9.48 -0.54
C SER A 47 -15.78 10.19 -0.87
N VAL A 48 -14.78 9.44 -1.29
CA VAL A 48 -13.48 9.97 -1.72
C VAL A 48 -13.32 9.73 -3.22
N ASN A 49 -12.60 10.63 -3.90
CA ASN A 49 -12.38 10.52 -5.33
C ASN A 49 -11.45 9.33 -5.65
N ALA A 50 -11.99 8.32 -6.35
CA ALA A 50 -11.27 7.13 -6.77
C ALA A 50 -9.96 7.43 -7.53
N TYR A 51 -9.91 8.47 -8.37
CA TYR A 51 -8.69 8.85 -9.09
C TYR A 51 -7.55 9.29 -8.17
N VAL A 52 -7.88 9.94 -7.04
CA VAL A 52 -6.88 10.34 -6.03
C VAL A 52 -6.33 9.11 -5.32
N ILE A 53 -7.19 8.13 -5.06
CA ILE A 53 -6.81 6.89 -4.38
C ILE A 53 -5.93 6.05 -5.30
N ASP A 54 -6.30 5.88 -6.56
CA ASP A 54 -5.50 5.18 -7.57
C ASP A 54 -4.10 5.79 -7.72
N ALA A 55 -3.99 7.12 -7.68
CA ALA A 55 -2.69 7.80 -7.70
C ALA A 55 -1.84 7.49 -6.47
N ILE A 56 -2.45 7.44 -5.27
CA ILE A 56 -1.76 7.07 -4.02
C ILE A 56 -1.32 5.60 -4.07
N ILE A 57 -2.15 4.72 -4.63
CA ILE A 57 -1.82 3.29 -4.82
C ILE A 57 -0.61 3.16 -5.75
N GLY A 58 -0.63 3.80 -6.92
CA GLY A 58 0.50 3.79 -7.84
C GLY A 58 1.80 4.31 -7.17
N LEU A 59 1.69 5.40 -6.39
CA LEU A 59 2.81 5.94 -5.64
C LEU A 59 3.34 4.97 -4.57
N SER A 60 2.46 4.22 -3.90
CA SER A 60 2.84 3.22 -2.89
C SER A 60 3.68 2.09 -3.47
N VAL A 61 3.35 1.64 -4.69
CA VAL A 61 4.09 0.60 -5.41
C VAL A 61 5.48 1.12 -5.79
N VAL A 62 5.57 2.34 -6.33
CA VAL A 62 6.84 2.99 -6.67
C VAL A 62 7.72 3.16 -5.42
N TYR A 63 7.14 3.64 -4.31
CA TYR A 63 7.83 3.78 -3.03
C TYR A 63 8.39 2.45 -2.55
N LYS A 64 7.56 1.39 -2.56
CA LYS A 64 7.97 0.08 -2.07
C LYS A 64 9.01 -0.58 -2.97
N GLY A 65 8.88 -0.38 -4.28
CA GLY A 65 9.88 -0.78 -5.28
C GLY A 65 11.23 -0.11 -5.05
N PHE A 66 11.22 1.20 -4.82
CA PHE A 66 12.42 1.98 -4.53
C PHE A 66 13.08 1.60 -3.20
N GLU A 67 12.28 1.31 -2.17
CA GLU A 67 12.80 0.89 -0.87
C GLU A 67 13.43 -0.51 -0.91
N ASN A 68 12.83 -1.48 -1.60
CA ASN A 68 13.37 -2.84 -1.64
C ASN A 68 14.68 -2.99 -2.46
N ILE A 69 15.02 -2.03 -3.32
CA ILE A 69 16.37 -1.93 -3.91
C ILE A 69 17.37 -1.17 -3.01
N ASN A 70 17.02 -0.91 -1.75
CA ASN A 70 17.73 -0.06 -0.80
C ASN A 70 17.96 1.37 -1.32
N GLY A 71 17.03 1.89 -2.13
CA GLY A 71 17.17 3.20 -2.77
C GLY A 71 17.28 4.35 -1.76
N PHE A 72 16.53 4.31 -0.66
CA PHE A 72 16.61 5.30 0.41
C PHE A 72 17.93 5.26 1.17
N GLU A 73 18.50 4.07 1.40
CA GLU A 73 19.79 3.91 2.05
C GLU A 73 20.93 4.38 1.14
N ARG A 74 20.88 4.06 -0.16
CA ARG A 74 21.91 4.48 -1.14
C ARG A 74 21.89 5.96 -1.48
N LEU A 75 20.71 6.57 -1.60
CA LEU A 75 20.59 7.95 -2.09
C LEU A 75 20.55 8.97 -0.94
N PHE A 76 19.93 8.61 0.18
CA PHE A 76 19.66 9.54 1.28
C PHE A 76 20.30 9.12 2.61
N HIS A 77 20.90 7.94 2.72
CA HIS A 77 21.41 7.36 3.98
C HIS A 77 20.36 7.28 5.10
N VAL A 78 19.07 7.27 4.75
CA VAL A 78 17.95 7.15 5.70
C VAL A 78 17.30 5.79 5.53
N LYS A 79 16.94 5.14 6.66
CA LYS A 79 16.12 3.92 6.68
C LYS A 79 14.69 4.26 7.12
N PRO A 80 13.78 4.56 6.19
CA PRO A 80 12.39 4.81 6.54
C PRO A 80 11.73 3.52 7.08
N ASN A 81 10.83 3.67 8.06
CA ASN A 81 10.10 2.54 8.64
C ASN A 81 8.97 2.10 7.70
N THR A 82 9.25 1.04 6.96
CA THR A 82 8.40 0.44 5.93
C THR A 82 7.05 -0.04 6.43
N ARG A 83 6.95 -0.43 7.71
CA ARG A 83 5.71 -0.92 8.32
C ARG A 83 4.68 0.20 8.43
N ILE A 84 5.13 1.40 8.80
CA ILE A 84 4.28 2.59 8.90
C ILE A 84 3.79 2.98 7.50
N ALA A 85 4.68 2.97 6.51
CA ALA A 85 4.30 3.26 5.13
C ALA A 85 3.20 2.31 4.62
N VAL A 86 3.37 1.00 4.81
CA VAL A 86 2.37 0.00 4.37
C VAL A 86 1.04 0.14 5.09
N LEU A 87 1.03 0.45 6.39
CA LEU A 87 -0.20 0.72 7.14
C LEU A 87 -0.92 1.95 6.57
N VAL A 88 -0.17 3.05 6.35
CA VAL A 88 -0.71 4.29 5.77
C VAL A 88 -1.27 4.05 4.38
N PHE A 89 -0.58 3.29 3.53
CA PHE A 89 -1.10 2.92 2.22
C PHE A 89 -2.37 2.08 2.31
N GLY A 90 -2.44 1.10 3.21
CA GLY A 90 -3.67 0.33 3.44
C GLY A 90 -4.85 1.21 3.84
N LEU A 91 -4.64 2.18 4.73
CA LEU A 91 -5.66 3.15 5.12
C LEU A 91 -6.14 3.98 3.92
N PHE A 92 -5.24 4.61 3.18
CA PHE A 92 -5.66 5.40 2.02
C PHE A 92 -6.33 4.54 0.95
N HIS A 93 -5.87 3.31 0.74
CA HIS A 93 -6.45 2.40 -0.23
C HIS A 93 -7.92 2.06 0.08
N GLY A 94 -8.28 1.78 1.34
CA GLY A 94 -9.67 1.44 1.67
C GLY A 94 -10.65 2.61 1.69
N LEU A 95 -10.19 3.84 1.42
CA LEU A 95 -11.06 4.98 1.14
C LEU A 95 -11.47 5.09 -0.34
N GLY A 96 -10.82 4.34 -1.25
CA GLY A 96 -11.10 4.38 -2.68
C GLY A 96 -12.14 3.40 -3.14
N LEU A 97 -13.33 3.48 -2.53
CA LEU A 97 -14.54 2.93 -3.11
C LEU A 97 -14.98 3.75 -4.34
#